data_AF-A0A2V7XXV7-F1
#
_entry.id   AF-A0A2V7XXV7-F1
#
_cell.length_a   1.000
_cell.length_b   1.000
_cell.length_c   1.000
_cell.angle_alpha   90.00
_cell.angle_beta   90.00
_cell.angle_gamma   90.00
#
_symmetry.space_group_name_H-M   'P 1'
#
loop_
_entity.id
_entity.type
_entity.pdbx_description
1 polymer ?
#
loop_
_entity_poly.entity_id
_entity_poly.type
_entity_poly.pdbx_seq_one_letter_code
_entity_poly.pdbx_strand_id
1 'polypeptide(L)'
;MVARPEDYPWSSHRAVLGLTQAPGWLAVDDLLVQFGPQRDLARANYKSFVDAAIGIDESLWEGLVGGAYLGSEEWIAKLQEKIDLKPRSDEHPRFQRLVGEQSMAEIVAGVAECL
;
A
#
# COMPACT_ATOMS: atom_id res chain seq x y z
N MET A 1 0.95 16.49 13.95
CA MET A 1 1.88 15.42 13.51
C MET A 1 2.89 15.18 14.62
N VAL A 2 3.40 13.96 14.75
CA VAL A 2 4.48 13.60 15.70
C VAL A 2 5.83 13.58 14.98
N ALA A 3 6.93 13.73 15.73
CA ALA A 3 8.27 13.75 15.14
C ALA A 3 8.80 12.36 14.79
N ARG A 4 8.46 11.34 15.60
CA ARG A 4 8.89 9.96 15.39
C ARG A 4 7.70 8.99 15.35
N PRO A 5 7.76 7.91 14.56
CA PRO A 5 6.70 6.90 14.50
C PRO A 5 6.36 6.30 15.88
N GLU A 6 7.35 6.08 16.74
CA GLU A 6 7.15 5.55 18.09
C GLU A 6 6.36 6.49 19.01
N ASP A 7 6.29 7.79 18.70
CA ASP A 7 5.53 8.77 19.46
C ASP A 7 4.04 8.79 19.08
N TYR A 8 3.63 8.05 18.03
CA TYR A 8 2.24 7.98 17.61
C TYR A 8 1.50 6.83 18.30
N PRO A 9 0.64 7.10 19.32
CA PRO A 9 0.03 6.05 20.13
C PRO A 9 -1.04 5.24 19.39
N TRP A 10 -1.57 5.77 18.28
CA TRP A 10 -2.63 5.15 17.50
C TRP A 10 -2.12 4.22 16.38
N SER A 11 -0.84 3.82 16.44
CA SER A 11 -0.26 2.82 15.54
C SER A 11 0.15 1.55 16.28
N SER A 12 0.17 0.43 15.56
CA SER A 12 0.74 -0.84 16.06
C SER A 12 2.27 -0.82 16.14
N HIS A 13 2.94 0.22 15.60
CA HIS A 13 4.39 0.31 15.49
C HIS A 13 5.11 0.07 16.83
N ARG A 14 4.60 0.68 17.91
CA ARG A 14 5.13 0.50 19.26
C ARG A 14 5.07 -0.95 19.75
N ALA A 15 3.99 -1.67 19.42
CA ALA A 15 3.82 -3.07 19.79
C ALA A 15 4.76 -3.97 18.99
N VAL A 16 4.96 -3.68 17.70
CA VAL A 16 5.93 -4.39 16.83
C VAL A 16 7.35 -4.23 17.39
N LEU A 17 7.74 -3.01 17.76
CA LEU A 17 9.03 -2.71 18.40
C LEU A 17 9.16 -3.28 19.83
N GLY A 18 8.08 -3.77 20.43
CA GLY A 18 8.08 -4.27 21.81
C GLY A 18 8.08 -3.18 22.89
N LEU A 19 7.79 -1.93 22.53
CA LEU A 19 7.66 -0.80 23.46
C LEU A 19 6.34 -0.81 24.25
N THR A 20 5.38 -1.62 23.82
CA THR A 20 4.15 -1.91 24.54
C THR A 20 3.77 -3.37 24.34
N GLN A 21 2.93 -3.90 25.22
CA GLN A 21 2.39 -5.24 25.07
C GLN A 21 1.55 -5.31 23.79
N ALA A 22 1.88 -6.26 22.92
CA ALA A 22 1.08 -6.55 21.74
C ALA A 22 -0.24 -7.20 22.19
N PRO A 23 -1.40 -6.71 21.71
CA PRO A 23 -2.65 -7.40 21.93
C PRO A 23 -2.63 -8.75 21.21
N GLY A 24 -3.33 -9.75 21.74
CA GLY A 24 -3.27 -11.13 21.22
C GLY A 24 -3.74 -11.32 19.77
N TRP A 25 -4.46 -10.35 19.21
CA TRP A 25 -4.88 -10.35 17.80
C TRP A 25 -3.85 -9.75 16.85
N LEU A 26 -2.82 -9.06 17.36
CA LEU A 26 -1.79 -8.43 16.53
C LEU A 26 -0.72 -9.46 16.14
N ALA A 27 -0.67 -9.77 14.84
CA ALA A 27 0.28 -10.71 14.26
C ALA A 27 1.71 -10.13 14.16
N VAL A 28 2.34 -9.86 15.31
CA VAL A 28 3.69 -9.28 15.36
C VAL A 28 4.73 -10.21 14.72
N ASP A 29 4.62 -11.51 14.96
CA ASP A 29 5.59 -12.49 14.46
C ASP A 29 5.50 -12.71 12.94
N ASP A 30 4.29 -12.71 12.38
CA ASP A 30 4.08 -12.80 10.93
C ASP A 30 4.66 -11.59 10.19
N LEU A 31 4.68 -10.43 10.84
CA LEU A 31 5.36 -9.24 10.31
C LEU A 31 6.88 -9.37 10.45
N LEU A 32 7.37 -9.70 11.65
CA LEU A 32 8.81 -9.72 11.94
C LEU A 32 9.57 -10.81 11.15
N VAL A 33 8.93 -11.92 10.78
CA VAL A 33 9.57 -12.97 9.97
C VAL A 33 10.09 -12.46 8.62
N GLN A 34 9.50 -11.38 8.08
CA GLN A 34 9.94 -10.74 6.84
C GLN A 34 11.25 -9.93 7.02
N PHE A 35 11.60 -9.59 8.27
CA PHE A 35 12.74 -8.74 8.61
C PHE A 35 13.92 -9.51 9.22
N GLY A 36 13.77 -10.80 9.48
CA GLY A 36 14.87 -11.66 9.90
C GLY A 36 14.44 -12.87 10.74
N PRO A 37 15.34 -13.85 10.93
CA PRO A 37 15.01 -15.10 11.62
C PRO A 37 14.97 -14.99 13.16
N GLN A 38 15.59 -13.96 13.72
CA GLN A 38 15.65 -13.73 15.16
C GLN A 38 14.86 -12.47 15.52
N ARG A 39 14.01 -12.56 16.54
CA ARG A 39 13.03 -11.51 16.87
C ARG A 39 13.66 -10.13 17.10
N ASP A 40 14.77 -10.07 17.83
CA ASP A 40 15.42 -8.78 18.14
C ASP A 40 16.09 -8.18 16.90
N LEU A 41 16.72 -9.01 16.07
CA LEU A 41 17.27 -8.60 14.77
C LEU A 41 16.15 -8.11 13.83
N ALA A 42 15.04 -8.85 13.75
CA ALA A 42 13.90 -8.49 12.93
C ALA A 42 13.28 -7.15 13.35
N ARG A 43 13.19 -6.88 14.66
CA ARG A 43 12.74 -5.57 15.18
C ARG A 43 13.67 -4.45 14.78
N ALA A 44 14.99 -4.66 14.90
CA ALA A 44 15.98 -3.68 14.48
C ALA A 44 15.87 -3.37 12.98
N ASN A 45 15.78 -4.41 12.14
CA ASN A 45 15.63 -4.27 10.70
C ASN A 45 14.30 -3.61 10.30
N TYR A 46 13.19 -3.98 10.95
CA TYR A 46 11.90 -3.33 10.78
C TYR A 46 11.96 -1.84 11.15
N LYS A 47 12.59 -1.51 12.29
CA LYS A 47 12.78 -0.12 12.71
C LYS A 47 13.59 0.66 11.68
N SER A 48 14.71 0.11 11.23
CA SER A 48 15.54 0.73 10.20
C SER A 48 14.80 0.95 8.89
N PHE A 49 13.95 0.00 8.48
CA PHE A 49 13.09 0.14 7.31
C PHE A 49 12.10 1.31 7.45
N VAL A 50 11.43 1.42 8.60
CA VAL A 50 10.49 2.53 8.87
C VAL A 50 11.22 3.88 8.96
N ASP A 51 12.36 3.91 9.67
CA ASP A 51 13.16 5.12 9.82
C ASP A 51 13.70 5.62 8.47
N ALA A 52 14.06 4.71 7.55
CA ALA A 52 14.54 5.07 6.22
C ALA A 52 13.48 5.77 5.35
N ALA A 53 12.20 5.60 5.67
CA ALA A 53 11.11 6.28 4.99
C ALA A 53 10.82 7.70 5.54
N ILE A 54 11.44 8.10 6.64
CA ILE A 54 11.25 9.42 7.22
C ILE A 54 11.89 10.48 6.32
N GLY A 55 11.11 11.46 5.89
CA GLY A 55 11.56 12.55 5.01
C GLY A 55 11.54 12.20 3.53
N ILE A 56 11.03 11.02 3.14
CA ILE A 56 10.67 10.74 1.76
C ILE A 56 9.35 11.46 1.47
N ASP A 57 9.40 12.44 0.55
CA ASP A 57 8.22 13.21 0.12
C ASP A 57 7.49 12.56 -1.07
N GLU A 58 8.02 11.45 -1.62
CA GLU A 58 7.32 10.68 -2.65
C GLU A 58 6.01 10.14 -2.11
N SER A 59 4.91 10.61 -2.70
CA SER A 59 3.58 10.20 -2.34
C SER A 59 3.26 8.86 -3.00
N LEU A 60 3.16 7.80 -2.21
CA LEU A 60 2.66 6.50 -2.70
C LEU A 60 1.28 6.62 -3.38
N TRP A 61 0.52 7.68 -3.05
CA TRP A 61 -0.79 7.95 -3.64
C TRP A 61 -0.70 8.31 -5.13
N GLU A 62 0.45 8.81 -5.61
CA GLU A 62 0.66 9.12 -7.03
C GLU A 62 0.76 7.86 -7.89
N GLY A 63 1.21 6.73 -7.32
CA GLY A 63 1.31 5.45 -8.01
C GLY A 63 0.04 4.60 -7.97
N LEU A 64 -1.06 5.08 -7.38
CA LEU A 64 -2.28 4.29 -7.24
C LEU A 64 -3.12 4.26 -8.52
N VAL A 65 -3.38 3.05 -9.01
CA VAL A 65 -4.37 2.78 -10.05
C VAL A 65 -5.76 2.68 -9.41
N GLY A 66 -6.72 3.46 -9.93
CA GLY A 66 -8.09 3.50 -9.42
C GLY A 66 -8.20 3.92 -7.95
N GLY A 67 -7.17 4.58 -7.40
CA GLY A 67 -7.11 4.98 -5.99
C GLY A 67 -7.09 3.83 -4.99
N ALA A 68 -6.82 2.59 -5.42
CA ALA A 68 -6.91 1.39 -4.59
C ALA A 68 -5.78 0.38 -4.81
N TYR A 69 -5.12 0.40 -5.97
CA TYR A 69 -4.15 -0.63 -6.36
C TYR A 69 -2.77 -0.02 -6.60
N LEU A 70 -1.72 -0.60 -6.02
CA LEU A 70 -0.33 -0.19 -6.21
C LEU A 70 0.48 -1.38 -6.70
N GLY A 71 1.23 -1.23 -7.79
CA GLY A 71 2.05 -2.29 -8.36
C GLY A 71 2.55 -1.95 -9.75
N SER A 72 3.32 -2.85 -10.36
CA SER A 72 3.77 -2.70 -11.75
C SER A 72 2.60 -2.81 -12.73
N GLU A 73 2.74 -2.21 -13.91
CA GLU A 73 1.74 -2.29 -14.99
C GLU A 73 1.36 -3.75 -15.31
N GLU A 74 2.35 -4.64 -15.38
CA GLU A 74 2.15 -6.07 -15.62
C GLU A 74 1.32 -6.76 -14.53
N TRP A 75 1.50 -6.35 -13.27
CA TRP A 75 0.73 -6.89 -12.15
C TRP A 75 -0.70 -6.34 -12.16
N ILE A 76 -0.85 -5.05 -12.46
CA ILE A 76 -2.15 -4.39 -12.59
C ILE A 76 -2.97 -5.02 -13.72
N ALA A 77 -2.36 -5.32 -14.87
CA ALA A 77 -3.04 -6.00 -15.98
C ALA A 77 -3.58 -7.38 -15.57
N LYS A 78 -2.75 -8.20 -14.89
CA LYS A 78 -3.19 -9.51 -14.36
C LYS A 78 -4.27 -9.39 -13.30
N LEU A 79 -4.23 -8.32 -12.50
CA LEU A 79 -5.25 -8.05 -11.50
C LEU A 79 -6.58 -7.66 -12.17
N GLN A 80 -6.53 -6.82 -13.21
CA GLN A 80 -7.69 -6.41 -13.99
C GLN A 80 -8.41 -7.61 -14.61
N GLU A 81 -7.68 -8.56 -15.21
CA GLU A 81 -8.26 -9.80 -15.75
C GLU A 81 -9.07 -10.55 -14.69
N LYS A 82 -8.53 -10.69 -13.47
CA LYS A 82 -9.25 -11.35 -12.36
C LYS A 82 -10.45 -10.55 -11.89
N ILE A 83 -10.35 -9.23 -12.00
CA ILE A 83 -11.34 -8.29 -11.54
C ILE A 83 -12.59 -8.32 -12.44
N ASP A 84 -12.37 -8.40 -13.75
CA ASP A 84 -13.43 -8.39 -14.76
C ASP A 84 -14.22 -9.70 -14.83
N LEU A 85 -13.73 -10.78 -14.19
CA LEU A 85 -14.45 -12.07 -14.12
C LEU A 85 -15.78 -12.02 -13.36
N LYS A 86 -16.03 -10.98 -12.56
CA LYS A 86 -17.26 -10.85 -11.76
C LYS A 86 -17.79 -9.43 -11.80
N PRO A 87 -19.12 -9.24 -11.79
CA PRO A 87 -19.72 -7.92 -11.64
C PRO A 87 -19.25 -7.28 -10.33
N ARG A 88 -18.90 -6.00 -10.41
CA ARG A 88 -18.41 -5.19 -9.28
C ARG A 88 -19.56 -4.83 -8.36
N SER A 89 -19.30 -4.88 -7.04
CA SER A 89 -20.22 -4.33 -6.05
C SER A 89 -20.45 -2.84 -6.29
N ASP A 90 -21.69 -2.40 -6.13
CA ASP A 90 -22.09 -1.00 -6.21
C ASP A 90 -21.76 -0.22 -4.92
N GLU A 91 -21.29 -0.89 -3.87
CA GLU A 91 -20.79 -0.27 -2.63
C GLU A 91 -19.50 0.53 -2.84
N HIS A 92 -18.74 0.23 -3.89
CA HIS A 92 -17.53 0.99 -4.21
C HIS A 92 -17.85 2.22 -5.06
N PRO A 93 -17.18 3.37 -4.87
CA PRO A 93 -17.21 4.49 -5.82
C PRO A 93 -16.88 4.05 -7.25
N ARG A 94 -17.53 4.65 -8.26
CA ARG A 94 -17.36 4.26 -9.68
C ARG A 94 -15.89 4.18 -10.11
N PHE A 95 -15.09 5.17 -9.75
CA PHE A 95 -13.66 5.22 -10.11
C PHE A 95 -12.81 4.11 -9.48
N GLN A 96 -13.29 3.44 -8.42
CA GLN A 96 -12.61 2.30 -7.77
C GLN A 96 -13.11 0.94 -8.29
N ARG A 97 -14.24 0.94 -9.02
CA ARG A 97 -14.80 -0.29 -9.61
C ARG A 97 -13.98 -0.76 -10.79
N LEU A 98 -13.36 0.17 -11.50
CA LEU A 98 -12.66 -0.10 -12.74
C LEU A 98 -11.17 0.05 -12.51
N VAL A 99 -10.43 -0.99 -12.87
CA VAL A 99 -8.96 -0.96 -12.90
C VAL A 99 -8.57 -0.72 -14.34
N GLY A 100 -7.75 0.29 -14.59
CA GLY A 100 -7.28 0.58 -15.94
C GLY A 100 -8.32 1.25 -16.86
N GLU A 101 -9.22 2.08 -16.33
CA GLU A 101 -9.89 3.06 -17.21
C GLU A 101 -8.81 3.94 -17.85
N GLN A 102 -8.86 4.06 -19.17
CA GLN A 102 -8.05 5.06 -19.87
C GLN A 102 -8.37 6.42 -19.26
N SER A 103 -7.34 7.16 -18.90
CA SER A 103 -7.49 8.53 -18.50
C SER A 103 -8.15 9.33 -19.63
N MET A 104 -8.87 10.38 -19.26
CA MET A 104 -9.43 11.31 -20.26
C MET A 104 -8.35 11.87 -21.20
N ALA A 105 -7.11 12.02 -20.71
CA ALA A 105 -5.98 12.46 -21.52
C ALA A 105 -5.60 11.43 -22.59
N GLU A 106 -5.54 10.14 -22.26
CA GLU A 106 -5.26 9.06 -23.22
C GLU A 106 -6.38 8.93 -24.26
N ILE A 107 -7.64 9.06 -23.83
CA ILE A 107 -8.79 9.05 -24.75
C ILE A 107 -8.70 10.23 -25.73
N VAL A 108 -8.40 11.43 -25.23
CA VAL A 108 -8.25 12.63 -26.06
C VAL A 108 -7.08 12.47 -27.05
N ALA A 109 -5.94 11.96 -26.59
CA ALA A 109 -4.78 11.73 -27.44
C ALA A 109 -5.07 10.71 -28.55
N GLY A 110 -5.68 9.56 -28.21
CA GLY A 110 -6.03 8.53 -29.19
C GLY A 110 -7.05 9.00 -30.23
N VAL A 111 -8.02 9.84 -29.85
CA VAL A 111 -8.96 10.45 -30.81
C VAL A 111 -8.26 11.45 -31.72
N ALA A 112 -7.31 12.24 -31.20
CA ALA A 112 -6.56 13.22 -31.99
C ALA A 112 -5.65 12.57 -33.05
N GLU A 113 -5.12 11.38 -32.78
CA GLU A 113 -4.30 10.61 -33.75
C GLU A 113 -5.13 9.95 -34.87
N CYS A 114 -6.45 9.85 -34.70
CA CYS A 114 -7.37 9.25 -35.66
C CYS A 114 -8.02 10.28 -36.62
N LEU A 115 -7.68 11.57 -36.50
CA LEU A 115 -8.16 12.68 -37.33
C LEU A 115 -7.05 13.17 -38.27
#